data_AF-A0A2T2S821-F1
#
_entry.id   AF-A0A2T2S821-F1
#
_cell.length_a   1.000
_cell.length_b   1.000
_cell.length_c   1.000
_cell.angle_alpha   90.00
_cell.angle_beta   90.00
_cell.angle_gamma   90.00
#
_symmetry.space_group_name_H-M   'P 1'
#
loop_
_entity.id
_entity.type
_entity.pdbx_description
1 polymer ?
#
loop_
_entity_poly.entity_id
_entity_poly.type
_entity_poly.pdbx_seq_one_letter_code
_entity_poly.pdbx_strand_id
1 'polypeptide(L)'
;TSVPVLTTFMVISVLASAGLPGLNGFVGEFLILLGSFKSTVIDSPILVAFATSGVILAAMYLLHMLYRTFFGELTHEANVQMPDLNAREFVLMAPLIVLMFVLGFFPNPFLRQTAPTTEFLLETVEEKRAAVEVQAADDPVTADDSSKVPVAPPETEEVSVDVPEIAP
;
A
#
# COMPACT_ATOMS: atom_id res chain seq x y z
N THR A 1 -20.37 -26.09 6.03
CA THR A 1 -19.63 -25.55 4.87
C THR A 1 -19.32 -26.69 3.92
N SER A 2 -19.68 -26.59 2.64
CA SER A 2 -19.44 -27.67 1.67
C SER A 2 -17.99 -27.70 1.15
N VAL A 3 -17.21 -26.64 1.37
CA VAL A 3 -15.86 -26.43 0.82
C VAL A 3 -14.81 -26.08 1.91
N PRO A 4 -14.40 -27.04 2.76
CA PRO A 4 -13.53 -26.78 3.92
C PRO A 4 -12.11 -26.28 3.59
N VAL A 5 -11.49 -26.76 2.51
CA VAL A 5 -10.11 -26.38 2.15
C VAL A 5 -10.08 -24.96 1.60
N LEU A 6 -11.00 -24.63 0.69
CA LEU A 6 -11.19 -23.25 0.22
C LEU A 6 -11.44 -22.29 1.40
N THR A 7 -12.31 -22.69 2.33
CA THR A 7 -12.65 -21.87 3.50
C THR A 7 -11.40 -21.56 4.32
N THR A 8 -10.51 -22.54 4.51
CA THR A 8 -9.28 -22.36 5.29
C THR A 8 -8.34 -21.34 4.62
N PHE A 9 -8.14 -21.44 3.32
CA PHE A 9 -7.33 -20.45 2.59
C PHE A 9 -7.93 -19.05 2.62
N MET A 10 -9.26 -18.94 2.49
CA MET A 10 -9.95 -17.66 2.61
C MET A 10 -9.84 -17.07 4.01
N VAL A 11 -10.00 -17.87 5.06
CA VAL A 11 -9.81 -17.43 6.44
C VAL A 11 -8.40 -16.88 6.64
N ILE A 12 -7.36 -17.61 6.24
CA ILE A 12 -5.97 -17.14 6.38
C ILE A 12 -5.74 -15.85 5.59
N SER A 13 -6.24 -15.77 4.36
CA SER A 13 -6.08 -14.58 3.50
C SER A 13 -6.78 -13.35 4.09
N VAL A 14 -7.99 -13.53 4.63
CA VAL A 14 -8.74 -12.47 5.31
C VAL A 14 -8.02 -12.03 6.58
N LEU A 15 -7.50 -12.96 7.39
CA LEU A 15 -6.73 -12.63 8.59
C LEU A 15 -5.43 -11.90 8.25
N ALA A 16 -4.75 -12.27 7.15
CA ALA A 16 -3.59 -11.55 6.66
C ALA A 16 -3.95 -10.10 6.31
N SER A 17 -5.07 -9.90 5.60
CA SER A 17 -5.56 -8.58 5.21
C SER A 17 -6.14 -7.77 6.36
N ALA A 18 -6.59 -8.41 7.44
CA ALA A 18 -7.11 -7.75 8.64
C ALA A 18 -6.00 -7.37 9.64
N GLY A 19 -4.73 -7.59 9.29
CA GLY A 19 -3.60 -7.21 10.12
C GLY A 19 -3.35 -8.14 11.30
N LEU A 20 -3.60 -9.46 11.17
CA LEU A 20 -3.26 -10.40 12.24
C LEU A 20 -1.73 -10.48 12.44
N PRO A 21 -1.22 -10.36 13.69
CA PRO A 21 0.20 -10.51 13.97
C PRO A 21 0.75 -11.87 13.49
N GLY A 22 1.90 -11.83 12.82
CA GLY A 22 2.54 -13.01 12.22
C GLY A 22 2.21 -13.24 10.74
N LEU A 23 1.34 -12.42 10.15
CA LEU A 23 1.08 -12.37 8.70
C LEU A 23 1.60 -11.06 8.09
N ASN A 24 1.74 -11.04 6.76
CA ASN A 24 2.34 -9.93 6.03
C ASN A 24 1.62 -8.57 6.21
N GLY A 25 0.28 -8.56 6.29
CA GLY A 25 -0.50 -7.32 6.35
C GLY A 25 -0.24 -6.55 7.65
N PHE A 26 -0.08 -7.25 8.78
CA PHE A 26 0.24 -6.61 10.06
C PHE A 26 1.57 -5.85 10.00
N VAL A 27 2.62 -6.45 9.40
CA VAL A 27 3.94 -5.83 9.35
C VAL A 27 3.89 -4.50 8.58
N GLY A 28 3.18 -4.47 7.45
CA GLY A 28 3.03 -3.26 6.64
C GLY A 28 2.27 -2.16 7.39
N GLU A 29 1.08 -2.48 7.90
CA GLU A 29 0.24 -1.51 8.61
C GLU A 29 0.91 -0.99 9.89
N PHE A 30 1.57 -1.87 10.65
CA PHE A 30 2.27 -1.48 11.86
C PHE A 30 3.45 -0.53 11.56
N LEU A 31 4.24 -0.80 10.52
CA LEU A 31 5.33 0.09 10.12
C LEU A 31 4.82 1.45 9.63
N ILE A 32 3.69 1.48 8.91
CA ILE A 32 3.06 2.74 8.48
C ILE A 32 2.60 3.56 9.68
N LEU A 33 1.92 2.93 10.65
CA LEU A 33 1.47 3.63 11.87
C LEU A 33 2.65 4.09 12.72
N LEU A 34 3.68 3.25 12.90
CA LEU A 34 4.88 3.62 13.64
C LEU A 34 5.64 4.77 12.98
N GLY A 35 5.77 4.74 11.65
CA GLY A 35 6.36 5.83 10.87
C GLY A 35 5.54 7.12 10.98
N SER A 36 4.22 7.01 10.93
CA SER A 36 3.30 8.15 11.08
C SER A 36 3.38 8.78 12.47
N PHE A 37 3.48 7.96 13.52
CA PHE A 37 3.67 8.43 14.90
C PHE A 37 5.01 9.13 15.13
N LYS A 38 6.07 8.71 14.44
CA LYS A 38 7.41 9.31 14.56
C LYS A 38 7.64 10.49 13.60
N SER A 39 6.70 10.75 12.69
CA SER A 39 6.81 11.81 11.70
C SER A 39 6.61 13.19 12.32
N THR A 40 7.62 14.04 12.20
CA THR A 40 7.58 15.45 12.62
C THR A 40 6.67 16.31 11.74
N VAL A 41 6.26 15.81 10.57
CA VAL A 41 5.37 16.53 9.63
C VAL A 41 3.91 16.46 10.08
N ILE A 42 3.49 15.31 10.62
CA ILE A 42 2.10 15.10 11.03
C ILE A 42 1.89 15.72 12.42
N ASP A 43 2.83 15.51 13.35
CA ASP A 43 2.88 15.99 14.76
C ASP A 43 1.52 16.09 15.48
N SER A 44 0.59 15.21 15.10
CA SER A 44 -0.80 15.24 15.53
C SER A 44 -1.27 13.82 15.82
N PRO A 45 -1.31 13.44 17.11
CA PRO A 45 -1.79 12.12 17.53
C PRO A 45 -3.23 11.82 17.07
N ILE A 46 -4.03 12.86 16.84
CA ILE A 46 -5.43 12.73 16.42
C ILE A 46 -5.53 12.15 15.01
N LEU A 47 -4.67 12.58 14.09
CA LEU A 47 -4.66 12.07 12.72
C LEU A 47 -4.25 10.60 12.69
N VAL A 48 -3.28 10.22 13.52
CA VAL A 48 -2.84 8.82 13.62
C VAL A 48 -3.90 7.94 14.29
N ALA A 49 -4.65 8.47 15.27
CA ALA A 49 -5.79 7.78 15.85
C ALA A 49 -6.90 7.55 14.81
N PHE A 50 -7.16 8.52 13.93
CA PHE A 50 -8.11 8.37 12.82
C PHE A 50 -7.63 7.35 11.77
N ALA A 51 -6.33 7.33 11.45
CA ALA A 51 -5.77 6.30 10.58
C ALA A 51 -5.93 4.90 11.19
N THR A 52 -5.68 4.76 12.49
CA THR A 52 -5.81 3.49 13.22
C THR A 52 -7.27 3.03 13.27
N SER A 53 -8.24 3.94 13.45
CA SER A 53 -9.65 3.57 13.42
C SER A 53 -10.08 3.05 12.05
N GLY A 54 -9.51 3.59 10.96
CA GLY A 54 -9.70 3.07 9.60
C GLY A 54 -9.28 1.61 9.46
N VAL A 55 -8.13 1.24 10.02
CA VAL A 55 -7.65 -0.16 10.04
C VAL A 55 -8.63 -1.07 10.80
N ILE A 56 -9.13 -0.61 11.96
CA ILE A 56 -10.11 -1.39 12.75
C ILE A 56 -11.41 -1.60 11.96
N LEU A 57 -11.93 -0.56 11.30
CA LEU A 57 -13.13 -0.68 10.47
C LEU A 57 -12.93 -1.62 9.28
N ALA A 58 -11.77 -1.57 8.64
CA ALA A 58 -11.42 -2.49 7.56
C ALA A 58 -11.42 -3.95 8.05
N ALA A 59 -10.79 -4.24 9.19
CA ALA A 59 -10.80 -5.56 9.81
C ALA A 59 -12.23 -6.02 10.13
N MET A 60 -13.04 -5.16 10.77
CA MET A 60 -14.45 -5.47 11.07
C MET A 60 -15.25 -5.84 9.81
N TYR A 61 -15.09 -5.08 8.73
CA TYR A 61 -15.75 -5.36 7.46
C TYR A 61 -15.32 -6.72 6.88
N LEU A 62 -14.02 -7.00 6.85
CA LEU A 62 -13.48 -8.24 6.31
C LEU A 62 -13.93 -9.47 7.12
N LEU A 63 -13.93 -9.39 8.46
CA LEU A 63 -14.42 -10.46 9.32
C LEU A 63 -15.93 -10.68 9.14
N HIS A 64 -16.71 -9.60 9.03
CA HIS A 64 -18.14 -9.69 8.77
C HIS A 64 -18.44 -10.34 7.42
N MET A 65 -17.70 -9.94 6.37
CA MET A 65 -17.80 -10.52 5.03
C MET A 65 -17.45 -12.02 5.05
N LEU A 66 -16.35 -12.41 5.72
CA LEU A 66 -15.92 -13.80 5.85
C LEU A 66 -17.01 -14.65 6.53
N TYR A 67 -17.58 -14.16 7.64
CA TYR A 67 -18.68 -14.81 8.32
C TYR A 67 -19.87 -14.98 7.39
N ARG A 68 -20.34 -13.92 6.74
CA ARG A 68 -21.53 -13.98 5.88
C ARG A 68 -21.35 -14.88 4.65
N THR A 69 -20.12 -15.00 4.15
CA THR A 69 -19.82 -15.76 2.93
C THR A 69 -19.64 -17.25 3.20
N PHE A 70 -18.91 -17.63 4.25
CA PHE A 70 -18.55 -19.03 4.52
C PHE A 70 -19.24 -19.64 5.74
N PHE A 71 -19.62 -18.85 6.74
CA PHE A 71 -20.18 -19.35 8.00
C PHE A 71 -21.65 -19.00 8.20
N GLY A 72 -22.23 -18.17 7.32
CA GLY A 72 -23.64 -17.80 7.32
C GLY A 72 -24.56 -18.89 6.78
N GLU A 73 -25.86 -18.60 6.78
CA GLU A 73 -26.87 -19.52 6.25
C GLU A 73 -26.71 -19.72 4.73
N LEU A 74 -26.85 -20.97 4.29
CA LEU A 74 -26.82 -21.29 2.87
C LEU A 74 -28.13 -20.83 2.22
N THR A 75 -28.05 -19.73 1.49
CA THR A 75 -29.21 -19.11 0.82
C THR A 75 -29.50 -19.69 -0.57
N HIS A 76 -28.51 -20.29 -1.22
CA HIS A 76 -28.60 -20.78 -2.59
C HIS A 76 -28.24 -22.27 -2.65
N GLU A 77 -29.13 -23.09 -3.19
CA GLU A 77 -28.93 -24.55 -3.28
C GLU A 77 -27.71 -24.94 -4.13
N ALA A 78 -27.35 -24.13 -5.13
CA ALA A 78 -26.16 -24.35 -5.95
C ALA A 78 -24.86 -24.43 -5.12
N ASN A 79 -24.79 -23.72 -3.99
CA ASN A 79 -23.61 -23.71 -3.12
C ASN A 79 -23.54 -24.96 -2.23
N VAL A 80 -24.63 -25.70 -2.09
CA VAL A 80 -24.68 -26.94 -1.29
C VAL A 80 -23.85 -28.03 -1.95
N GLN A 81 -23.90 -28.13 -3.27
CA GLN A 81 -23.23 -29.16 -4.07
C GLN A 81 -21.89 -28.70 -4.66
N MET A 82 -21.37 -27.56 -4.23
CA MET A 82 -20.13 -27.02 -4.76
C MET A 82 -18.95 -27.93 -4.37
N PRO A 83 -18.17 -28.44 -5.35
CA PRO A 83 -16.96 -29.21 -5.05
C PRO A 83 -15.90 -28.31 -4.43
N ASP A 84 -15.11 -28.88 -3.51
CA ASP A 84 -13.95 -28.20 -2.92
C ASP A 84 -12.79 -28.09 -3.92
N LEU A 85 -11.72 -27.41 -3.52
CA LEU A 85 -10.60 -27.08 -4.38
C LEU A 85 -9.99 -28.30 -5.08
N ASN A 86 -9.74 -28.13 -6.38
CA ASN A 86 -8.96 -29.08 -7.15
C ASN A 86 -7.47 -28.99 -6.78
N ALA A 87 -6.71 -30.08 -7.01
CA ALA A 87 -5.28 -30.12 -6.73
C ALA A 87 -4.48 -28.99 -7.41
N ARG A 88 -4.90 -28.58 -8.62
CA ARG A 88 -4.31 -27.43 -9.32
C ARG A 88 -4.52 -26.13 -8.57
N GLU A 89 -5.74 -25.87 -8.09
CA GLU A 89 -6.07 -24.66 -7.35
C GLU A 89 -5.34 -24.61 -6.01
N PHE A 90 -5.23 -25.76 -5.33
CA PHE A 90 -4.44 -25.89 -4.12
C PHE A 90 -2.97 -25.50 -4.33
N VAL A 91 -2.33 -26.01 -5.39
CA VAL A 91 -0.92 -25.72 -5.70
C VAL A 91 -0.70 -24.25 -6.07
N LEU A 92 -1.73 -23.56 -6.59
CA LEU A 92 -1.66 -22.12 -6.85
C LEU A 92 -1.81 -21.29 -5.57
N MET A 93 -2.67 -21.70 -4.64
CA MET A 93 -2.92 -20.97 -3.39
C MET A 93 -1.85 -21.20 -2.33
N ALA A 94 -1.34 -22.42 -2.21
CA ALA A 94 -0.35 -22.80 -1.21
C ALA A 94 0.89 -21.89 -1.16
N PRO A 95 1.59 -21.57 -2.26
CA PRO A 95 2.77 -20.71 -2.22
C PRO A 95 2.45 -19.27 -1.80
N LEU A 96 1.25 -18.76 -2.13
CA LEU A 96 0.82 -17.42 -1.70
C LEU A 96 0.68 -17.37 -0.18
N ILE A 97 0.06 -18.39 0.41
CA ILE A 97 -0.12 -18.49 1.86
C ILE A 97 1.21 -18.65 2.57
N VAL A 98 2.10 -19.49 2.04
CA VAL A 98 3.47 -19.61 2.56
C VAL A 98 4.17 -18.25 2.53
N LEU A 99 4.05 -17.49 1.44
CA LEU A 99 4.64 -16.16 1.34
C LEU A 99 4.04 -15.17 2.34
N MET A 100 2.73 -15.24 2.63
CA MET A 100 2.09 -14.42 3.68
C MET A 100 2.72 -14.65 5.05
N PHE A 101 3.02 -15.90 5.41
CA PHE A 101 3.69 -16.23 6.67
C PHE A 101 5.17 -15.86 6.64
N VAL A 102 5.89 -16.16 5.55
CA VAL A 102 7.33 -15.82 5.42
C VAL A 102 7.55 -14.32 5.60
N LEU A 103 6.73 -13.49 4.94
CA LEU A 103 6.79 -12.04 5.08
C LEU A 103 6.37 -11.56 6.47
N GLY A 104 5.43 -12.24 7.12
CA GLY A 104 5.00 -11.93 8.48
C GLY A 104 6.08 -12.21 9.54
N PHE A 105 6.74 -13.36 9.47
CA PHE A 105 7.79 -13.75 10.43
C PHE A 105 9.17 -13.19 10.11
N PHE A 106 9.51 -13.07 8.83
CA PHE A 106 10.83 -12.62 8.35
C PHE A 106 10.71 -11.45 7.36
N PRO A 107 10.26 -10.26 7.79
CA PRO A 107 10.14 -9.10 6.90
C PRO A 107 11.49 -8.44 6.57
N ASN A 108 12.50 -8.63 7.43
CA ASN A 108 13.79 -7.94 7.35
C ASN A 108 14.51 -8.04 5.98
N PRO A 109 14.57 -9.19 5.29
CA PRO A 109 15.20 -9.28 3.98
C PRO A 109 14.57 -8.34 2.94
N PHE A 110 13.25 -8.22 2.97
CA PHE A 110 12.51 -7.34 2.06
C PHE A 110 12.71 -5.88 2.43
N LEU A 111 12.63 -5.54 3.72
CA LEU A 111 12.86 -4.17 4.21
C LEU A 111 14.27 -3.66 3.88
N ARG A 112 15.29 -4.52 4.00
CA ARG A 112 16.67 -4.17 3.64
C ARG A 112 16.83 -3.89 2.14
N GLN A 113 16.06 -4.59 1.31
CA GLN A 113 16.10 -4.38 -0.13
C GLN A 113 15.46 -3.04 -0.53
N THR A 114 14.41 -2.60 0.20
CA THR A 114 13.72 -1.33 -0.08
C THR A 114 14.36 -0.11 0.59
N ALA A 115 15.08 -0.31 1.70
CA ALA A 115 15.71 0.74 2.50
C ALA A 115 16.50 1.79 1.69
N PRO A 116 17.46 1.45 0.79
CA PRO A 116 18.27 2.47 0.12
C PRO A 116 17.43 3.40 -0.76
N THR A 117 16.39 2.86 -1.42
CA THR A 117 15.48 3.67 -2.23
C THR A 117 14.60 4.56 -1.37
N THR A 118 14.11 4.06 -0.23
CA THR A 118 13.30 4.86 0.70
C THR A 118 14.12 5.97 1.36
N GLU A 119 15.37 5.72 1.72
CA GLU A 119 16.29 6.72 2.29
C GLU A 119 16.59 7.84 1.28
N PHE A 120 16.92 7.49 0.04
CA PHE A 120 17.14 8.47 -1.03
C PHE A 120 15.90 9.36 -1.28
N LEU A 121 14.72 8.76 -1.29
CA LEU A 121 13.47 9.50 -1.45
C LEU A 121 13.18 10.40 -0.25
N LEU A 122 13.49 9.96 0.97
CA LEU A 122 13.31 10.77 2.17
C LEU A 122 14.21 12.01 2.14
N GLU A 123 15.49 11.86 1.82
CA GLU A 123 16.44 12.97 1.70
C GLU A 123 15.98 13.98 0.63
N THR A 124 15.58 13.50 -0.54
CA THR A 124 15.08 14.35 -1.64
C THR A 124 13.81 15.14 -1.23
N VAL A 125 12.90 14.51 -0.47
CA VAL A 125 11.67 15.16 0.00
C VAL A 125 11.96 16.17 1.10
N GLU A 126 12.89 15.88 2.01
CA GLU A 126 13.31 16.79 3.07
C GLU A 126 14.01 18.04 2.51
N GLU A 127 14.92 17.88 1.54
CA GLU A 127 15.58 19.00 0.87
C GLU A 127 14.57 19.92 0.18
N LYS A 128 13.64 19.33 -0.60
CA LYS A 128 12.58 20.11 -1.27
C LYS A 128 11.66 20.79 -0.27
N ARG A 129 11.32 20.13 0.84
CA ARG A 129 10.49 20.74 1.90
C ARG A 129 11.19 21.94 2.52
N ALA A 130 12.48 21.82 2.83
CA ALA A 130 13.27 22.92 3.38
C ALA A 130 13.35 24.11 2.41
N ALA A 131 13.56 23.86 1.11
CA ALA A 131 13.58 24.91 0.09
C ALA A 131 12.22 25.65 -0.02
N VAL A 132 11.10 24.92 0.05
CA VAL A 132 9.75 25.52 0.05
C VAL A 132 9.51 26.34 1.31
N GLU A 133 9.97 25.88 2.48
CA GLU A 133 9.80 26.60 3.75
C GLU A 133 10.63 27.90 3.78
N VAL A 134 11.83 27.89 3.22
CA VAL A 134 12.67 29.10 3.03
C VAL A 134 12.02 30.07 2.04
N GLN A 135 11.49 29.58 0.92
CA GLN A 135 10.80 30.42 -0.06
C GLN A 135 9.50 31.03 0.49
N ALA A 136 8.78 30.29 1.34
CA ALA A 136 7.60 30.81 2.02
C ALA A 136 7.93 31.84 3.12
N ALA A 137 9.14 31.79 3.69
CA ALA A 137 9.59 32.76 4.70
C ALA A 137 10.10 34.08 4.09
N ASP A 138 10.64 34.04 2.87
CA ASP A 138 11.14 35.23 2.16
C ASP A 138 10.04 36.08 1.49
N ASP A 139 8.82 35.55 1.29
CA ASP A 139 7.67 36.27 0.71
C ASP A 139 6.46 36.35 1.67
N PRO A 140 6.43 37.28 2.65
CA PRO A 140 5.28 37.45 3.54
C PRO A 140 4.09 38.19 2.89
N VAL A 141 4.15 38.57 1.61
CA VAL A 141 3.12 39.37 0.92
C VAL A 141 2.85 38.87 -0.51
N THR A 142 2.17 37.73 -0.65
CA THR A 142 1.28 37.48 -1.80
C THR A 142 0.07 36.65 -1.35
N ALA A 143 -0.71 37.17 -0.40
CA ALA A 143 -2.02 36.64 -0.06
C ALA A 143 -3.14 37.07 -1.05
N ASP A 144 -2.79 37.68 -2.19
CA ASP A 144 -3.75 38.13 -3.21
C ASP A 144 -3.17 38.03 -4.63
N ASP A 145 -2.90 36.83 -5.13
CA ASP A 145 -2.93 36.55 -6.59
C ASP A 145 -3.15 35.05 -6.81
N SER A 146 -4.41 34.62 -6.70
CA SER A 146 -4.83 33.24 -7.00
C SER A 146 -4.92 32.95 -8.51
N SER A 147 -4.24 33.71 -9.39
CA SER A 147 -4.39 33.57 -10.85
C SER A 147 -3.16 33.13 -11.64
N LYS A 148 -1.99 32.89 -11.03
CA LYS A 148 -0.80 32.46 -11.79
C LYS A 148 -0.50 30.98 -11.59
N VAL A 149 -1.14 30.16 -12.42
CA VAL A 149 -0.61 28.84 -12.77
C VAL A 149 0.78 29.07 -13.38
N PRO A 150 1.86 28.43 -12.87
CA PRO A 150 3.16 28.50 -13.52
C PRO A 150 3.02 28.07 -14.98
N VAL A 151 3.30 28.98 -15.91
CA VAL A 151 3.30 28.69 -17.34
C VAL A 151 4.34 27.60 -17.57
N ALA A 152 3.92 26.47 -18.11
CA ALA A 152 4.83 25.41 -18.53
C ALA A 152 5.94 26.01 -19.41
N PRO A 153 7.21 25.59 -19.25
CA PRO A 153 8.27 26.02 -20.16
C PRO A 153 7.83 25.78 -21.60
N PRO A 154 8.09 26.71 -22.54
CA PRO A 154 7.69 26.52 -23.92
C PRO A 154 8.34 25.23 -24.46
N GLU A 155 7.51 24.25 -24.82
CA GLU A 155 7.92 23.20 -25.75
C GLU A 155 8.28 23.90 -27.06
N THR A 156 9.57 24.10 -27.33
CA THR A 156 10.18 24.22 -28.67
C THR A 156 11.65 24.59 -28.54
N GLU A 157 12.49 23.58 -28.33
CA GLU A 157 13.69 23.45 -29.16
C GLU A 157 13.58 22.07 -29.81
N GLU A 158 13.21 22.03 -31.09
CA GLU A 158 13.48 20.87 -31.92
C GLU A 158 14.99 20.63 -31.84
N VAL A 159 15.39 19.54 -31.20
CA VAL A 159 16.76 19.04 -31.30
C VAL A 159 16.96 18.61 -32.75
N SER A 160 17.53 19.50 -33.57
CA SER A 160 18.01 19.15 -34.90
C SER A 160 19.18 18.20 -34.75
N VAL A 161 18.91 16.91 -34.93
CA VAL A 161 19.95 15.89 -35.03
C VAL A 161 20.64 16.08 -36.38
N ASP A 162 21.83 16.66 -36.35
CA ASP A 162 22.68 16.79 -37.53
C ASP A 162 23.21 15.39 -37.89
N VAL A 163 22.65 14.80 -38.95
CA VAL A 163 23.06 13.48 -39.45
C VAL A 163 24.30 13.70 -40.31
N PRO A 164 25.48 13.13 -39.99
CA PRO A 164 26.66 13.32 -40.81
C PRO A 164 26.45 12.70 -42.19
N GLU A 165 26.64 13.53 -43.23
CA GLU A 165 26.57 13.14 -44.63
C GLU A 165 27.65 12.09 -44.94
N ILE A 166 27.23 10.86 -45.20
CA ILE A 166 28.09 9.81 -45.72
C ILE A 166 28.25 10.09 -47.22
N ALA A 167 29.39 10.67 -47.59
CA ALA A 167 29.78 10.81 -48.99
C ALA A 167 29.99 9.42 -49.65
N PRO A 168 29.71 9.29 -50.97
CA PRO A 168 29.70 8.02 -51.69
C PRO A 168 31.09 7.40 -51.89
#